data_AF-A0A382KMG6-F1
#
_entry.id   AF-A0A382KMG6-F1
#
_cell.length_a   1.000
_cell.length_b   1.000
_cell.length_c   1.000
_cell.angle_alpha   90.00
_cell.angle_beta   90.00
_cell.angle_gamma   90.00
#
_symmetry.space_group_name_H-M   'P 1'
#
loop_
_entity.id
_entity.type
_entity.pdbx_description
1 polymer ?
#
loop_
_entity_poly.entity_id
_entity_poly.type
_entity_poly.pdbx_seq_one_letter_code
_entity_poly.pdbx_strand_id
1 'polypeptide(L)'
;LSGYAGDVWFPQPAPNDHVWRSMPNHGMTPHTSGTSLSAQTRYADGVREILECFFDGTPIRDPYLIVQNGELAGMGAHSYTKGTATGGSEEAAKFKK
;
A
#
# COMPACT_ATOMS: atom_id res chain seq x y z
N LEU A 1 -13.56 18.25 14.13
CA LEU A 1 -12.87 18.56 12.85
C LEU A 1 -13.89 19.20 11.92
N SER A 2 -13.51 20.24 11.18
CA SER A 2 -14.41 20.87 10.20
C SER A 2 -14.49 20.09 8.87
N GLY A 3 -13.62 19.11 8.67
CA GLY A 3 -13.68 18.15 7.58
C GLY A 3 -12.61 17.07 7.71
N TYR A 4 -12.78 15.97 6.96
CA TYR A 4 -11.81 14.87 6.85
C TYR A 4 -11.77 14.37 5.41
N ALA A 5 -10.57 14.21 4.84
CA ALA A 5 -10.39 13.76 3.46
C ALA A 5 -9.15 12.86 3.36
N GLY A 6 -9.18 11.96 2.39
CA GLY A 6 -8.13 10.97 2.15
C GLY A 6 -8.61 9.90 1.17
N ASP A 7 -7.70 9.02 0.78
CA ASP A 7 -8.01 7.92 -0.15
C ASP A 7 -7.75 6.53 0.42
N VAL A 8 -7.12 6.43 1.60
CA VAL A 8 -6.82 5.17 2.29
C VAL A 8 -7.94 4.74 3.24
N TRP A 9 -8.11 3.42 3.37
CA TRP A 9 -9.15 2.78 4.18
C TRP A 9 -8.56 1.57 4.89
N PHE A 10 -9.21 1.14 5.97
CA PHE A 10 -8.95 -0.18 6.55
C PHE A 10 -10.28 -0.92 6.78
N PRO A 11 -10.43 -2.17 6.30
CA PRO A 11 -9.53 -2.86 5.36
C PRO A 11 -9.75 -2.38 3.91
N GLN A 12 -9.06 -2.99 2.94
CA GLN A 12 -9.22 -2.68 1.51
C GLN A 12 -9.55 -3.95 0.69
N PRO A 13 -10.67 -4.01 -0.05
CA PRO A 13 -11.72 -2.97 -0.16
C PRO A 13 -12.46 -2.72 1.16
N ALA A 14 -12.80 -1.46 1.42
CA ALA A 14 -13.61 -1.12 2.59
C ALA A 14 -15.05 -1.64 2.40
N PRO A 15 -15.66 -2.27 3.43
CA PRO A 15 -17.06 -2.72 3.37
C PRO A 15 -18.02 -1.64 2.82
N ASN A 16 -19.09 -2.07 2.16
CA ASN A 16 -20.04 -1.15 1.51
C ASN A 16 -20.71 -0.19 2.53
N ASP A 17 -20.83 -0.62 3.79
CA ASP A 17 -21.39 0.12 4.92
C ASP A 17 -20.33 0.81 5.80
N HIS A 18 -19.08 0.89 5.35
CA HIS A 18 -18.01 1.56 6.10
C HIS A 18 -18.37 3.02 6.42
N VAL A 19 -18.34 3.39 7.71
CA VAL A 19 -18.89 4.65 8.23
C VAL A 19 -18.34 5.92 7.58
N TRP A 20 -17.09 5.92 7.12
CA TRP A 20 -16.49 7.05 6.41
C TRP A 20 -17.09 7.32 5.02
N ARG A 21 -17.92 6.43 4.48
CA ARG A 21 -18.67 6.64 3.23
C ARG A 21 -19.81 7.65 3.39
N SER A 22 -20.29 7.87 4.60
CA SER A 22 -21.47 8.70 4.87
C SER A 22 -21.32 9.65 6.06
N MET A 23 -20.13 9.74 6.66
CA MET A 23 -19.91 10.67 7.77
C MET A 23 -20.01 12.13 7.30
N PRO A 24 -20.48 13.08 8.12
CA PRO A 24 -20.58 14.48 7.71
C PRO A 24 -19.22 15.09 7.31
N ASN A 25 -19.24 16.02 6.36
CA ASN A 25 -18.08 16.83 5.94
C ASN A 25 -16.85 16.00 5.52
N HIS A 26 -17.06 14.93 4.75
CA HIS A 26 -15.99 14.08 4.24
C HIS A 26 -15.66 14.34 2.76
N GLY A 27 -14.39 14.15 2.40
CA GLY A 27 -13.87 14.20 1.04
C GLY A 27 -13.12 12.93 0.68
N MET A 28 -13.72 11.77 0.97
CA MET A 28 -13.05 10.47 0.79
C MET A 28 -13.16 9.96 -0.64
N THR A 29 -12.09 9.37 -1.16
CA THR A 29 -12.09 8.61 -2.42
C THR A 29 -11.64 7.17 -2.16
N PRO A 30 -11.84 6.21 -3.08
CA PRO A 30 -11.10 4.96 -3.04
C PRO A 30 -9.58 5.22 -3.17
N HIS A 31 -8.75 4.25 -2.73
CA HIS A 31 -7.30 4.35 -2.73
C HIS A 31 -6.77 4.36 -4.17
N THR A 32 -6.58 5.57 -4.69
CA THR A 32 -6.35 5.82 -6.12
C THR A 32 -5.18 6.75 -6.38
N SER A 33 -4.74 7.55 -5.40
CA SER A 33 -3.71 8.58 -5.58
C SER A 33 -2.41 8.01 -6.14
N GLY A 34 -1.96 6.87 -5.60
CA GLY A 34 -0.75 6.17 -6.03
C GLY A 34 -0.86 5.37 -7.34
N THR A 35 -2.06 5.22 -7.92
CA THR A 35 -2.30 4.40 -9.12
C THR A 35 -2.92 5.16 -10.30
N SER A 36 -2.68 6.47 -10.38
CA SER A 36 -2.89 7.25 -11.61
C SER A 36 -2.12 6.66 -12.79
N LEU A 37 -2.61 6.81 -14.04
CA LEU A 37 -2.00 6.22 -15.23
C LEU A 37 -0.50 6.52 -15.37
N SER A 38 -0.08 7.73 -15.02
CA SER A 38 1.33 8.12 -15.05
C SER A 38 2.17 7.41 -13.98
N ALA A 39 1.60 7.13 -12.80
CA ALA A 39 2.25 6.33 -11.77
C ALA A 39 2.36 4.86 -12.18
N GLN A 40 1.35 4.32 -12.88
CA GLN A 40 1.34 2.92 -13.34
C GLN A 40 2.55 2.59 -14.21
N THR A 41 2.91 3.46 -15.14
CA THR A 41 4.12 3.27 -15.97
C THR A 41 5.36 3.08 -15.10
N ARG A 42 5.59 3.97 -14.12
CA ARG A 42 6.81 3.96 -13.32
C ARG A 42 6.89 2.75 -12.38
N TYR A 43 5.79 2.41 -11.69
CA TYR A 43 5.84 1.25 -10.79
C TYR A 43 5.84 -0.06 -11.57
N ALA A 44 5.26 -0.13 -12.78
CA ALA A 44 5.35 -1.31 -13.64
C ALA A 44 6.81 -1.54 -14.10
N ASP A 45 7.50 -0.48 -14.53
CA ASP A 45 8.92 -0.55 -14.87
C ASP A 45 9.78 -0.95 -13.66
N GLY A 46 9.49 -0.38 -12.48
CA GLY A 46 10.19 -0.75 -11.24
C GLY A 46 9.97 -2.20 -10.82
N VAL A 47 8.75 -2.74 -10.96
CA VAL A 47 8.46 -4.17 -10.73
C VAL A 47 9.27 -5.04 -11.68
N ARG A 48 9.33 -4.69 -12.97
CA ARG A 48 10.14 -5.39 -13.96
C ARG A 48 11.62 -5.36 -13.59
N GLU A 49 12.16 -4.20 -13.23
CA GLU A 49 13.56 -4.04 -12.82
C GLU A 49 13.92 -4.95 -11.63
N ILE A 50 13.06 -4.99 -10.60
CA ILE A 50 13.24 -5.87 -9.43
C ILE A 50 13.28 -7.34 -9.84
N LEU A 51 12.40 -7.77 -10.76
CA LEU A 51 12.35 -9.14 -11.25
C LEU A 51 13.57 -9.50 -12.10
N GLU A 52 14.04 -8.60 -12.97
CA GLU A 52 15.28 -8.78 -13.73
C GLU A 52 16.46 -8.99 -12.77
N CYS A 53 16.60 -8.14 -11.74
CA CYS A 53 17.64 -8.32 -10.72
C CYS A 53 17.52 -9.67 -10.01
N PHE A 54 16.31 -10.05 -9.59
CA PHE A 54 16.06 -11.30 -8.89
C PHE A 54 16.42 -12.53 -9.73
N PHE A 55 16.00 -12.58 -11.00
CA PHE A 55 16.25 -13.73 -11.87
C PHE A 55 17.70 -13.84 -12.32
N ASP A 56 18.39 -12.70 -12.52
CA ASP A 56 19.81 -12.67 -12.87
C ASP A 56 20.73 -12.86 -11.64
N GLY A 57 20.17 -12.93 -10.43
CA GLY A 57 20.93 -13.02 -9.19
C GLY A 57 21.75 -11.76 -8.90
N THR A 58 21.40 -10.62 -9.50
CA THR A 58 22.06 -9.34 -9.26
C THR A 58 21.40 -8.60 -8.08
N PRO A 59 22.12 -7.72 -7.38
CA PRO A 59 21.57 -7.01 -6.24
C PRO A 59 20.40 -6.10 -6.63
N ILE A 60 19.26 -6.24 -5.94
CA ILE A 60 18.15 -5.27 -5.98
C ILE A 60 18.65 -3.95 -5.36
N ARG A 61 18.23 -2.82 -5.92
CA ARG A 61 18.60 -1.49 -5.41
C ARG A 61 18.17 -1.31 -3.96
N ASP A 62 19.08 -0.78 -3.14
CA ASP A 62 18.85 -0.56 -1.70
C ASP A 62 17.56 0.24 -1.38
N PRO A 63 17.19 1.31 -2.14
CA PRO A 63 15.96 2.03 -1.87
C PRO A 63 14.65 1.22 -2.07
N TYR A 64 14.71 0.06 -2.73
CA TYR A 64 13.55 -0.82 -2.93
C TYR A 64 13.42 -1.89 -1.86
N LEU A 65 14.46 -2.09 -1.05
CA LEU A 65 14.47 -3.12 -0.02
C LEU A 65 13.67 -2.65 1.20
N ILE A 66 12.83 -3.56 1.70
CA ILE A 66 12.12 -3.41 2.98
C ILE A 66 12.59 -4.49 3.97
N VAL A 67 12.64 -5.75 3.52
CA VAL A 67 13.16 -6.89 4.28
C VAL A 67 14.07 -7.70 3.38
N GLN A 68 15.24 -8.08 3.88
CA GLN A 68 16.15 -9.02 3.21
C GLN A 68 16.89 -9.85 4.27
N ASN A 69 17.12 -11.14 3.99
CA ASN A 69 17.89 -12.05 4.86
C ASN A 69 17.42 -12.11 6.32
N GLY A 70 16.10 -12.04 6.54
CA GLY A 70 15.49 -12.14 7.87
C GLY A 70 15.45 -10.84 8.67
N GLU A 71 15.94 -9.73 8.11
CA GLU A 71 16.03 -8.44 8.80
C GLU A 71 15.48 -7.29 7.95
N LEU A 72 15.17 -6.16 8.60
CA LEU A 72 14.87 -4.93 7.88
C LEU A 72 16.11 -4.49 7.10
N ALA A 73 15.92 -4.04 5.86
CA ALA A 73 17.01 -3.64 4.96
C ALA A 73 16.60 -2.38 4.18
N GLY A 74 17.58 -1.66 3.61
CA GLY A 74 17.35 -0.46 2.80
C GLY A 74 16.35 0.52 3.44
N MET A 75 15.34 0.92 2.67
CA MET A 75 14.28 1.81 3.16
C MET A 75 13.46 1.22 4.32
N GLY A 76 13.38 -0.11 4.41
CA GLY A 76 12.75 -0.81 5.52
C GLY A 76 13.36 -0.47 6.87
N ALA A 77 14.70 -0.53 6.97
CA ALA A 77 15.43 -0.25 8.21
C ALA A 77 15.31 1.21 8.66
N HIS A 78 15.14 2.13 7.71
CA HIS A 78 14.98 3.56 8.00
C HIS A 78 13.55 3.96 8.38
N SER A 79 12.53 3.22 7.91
CA SER A 79 11.14 3.69 7.93
C SER A 79 10.21 2.86 8.81
N TYR A 80 10.57 1.62 9.16
CA TYR A 80 9.68 0.68 9.83
C TYR A 80 10.28 0.09 11.11
N THR A 81 9.40 -0.46 11.94
CA THR A 81 9.74 -1.27 13.11
C THR A 81 9.24 -2.70 12.90
N LYS A 82 9.85 -3.68 13.58
CA LYS A 82 9.37 -5.06 13.55
C LYS A 82 7.99 -5.15 14.23
N GLY A 83 7.03 -5.79 13.59
CA GLY A 83 5.66 -5.94 14.10
C GLY A 83 4.67 -6.40 13.03
N THR A 84 3.38 -6.45 13.39
CA THR A 84 2.28 -6.77 12.46
C THR A 84 1.21 -5.68 12.50
N ALA A 85 0.70 -5.32 11.32
CA ALA A 85 -0.37 -4.32 11.13
C ALA A 85 -1.56 -4.90 10.33
N THR A 86 -1.66 -6.23 10.21
CA THR A 86 -2.64 -6.90 9.32
C THR A 86 -3.85 -7.49 10.03
N GLY A 87 -3.92 -7.41 11.37
CA GLY A 87 -5.08 -7.88 12.12
C GLY A 87 -6.35 -7.10 11.77
N GLY A 88 -7.45 -7.78 11.48
CA GLY A 88 -8.71 -7.16 11.01
C GLY A 88 -8.84 -7.05 9.49
N SER A 89 -7.80 -7.41 8.72
CA SER A 89 -7.82 -7.34 7.25
C SER A 89 -8.86 -8.27 6.60
N GLU A 90 -9.24 -9.34 7.29
CA GLU A 90 -10.27 -10.30 6.88
C GLU A 90 -11.65 -9.66 6.64
N GLU A 91 -11.94 -8.50 7.24
CA GLU A 91 -13.19 -7.78 7.02
C GLU A 91 -13.34 -7.28 5.57
N ALA A 92 -12.26 -7.21 4.79
CA ALA A 92 -12.31 -6.85 3.37
C ALA A 92 -13.23 -7.80 2.58
N ALA A 93 -13.35 -9.05 3.01
CA ALA A 93 -14.21 -10.06 2.39
C ALA A 93 -15.70 -9.70 2.47
N LYS A 94 -16.10 -8.77 3.35
CA LYS A 94 -17.50 -8.30 3.47
C LYS A 94 -17.92 -7.40 2.31
N PHE A 95 -16.97 -6.82 1.56
CA PHE A 95 -17.27 -5.97 0.41
C PHE A 95 -17.94 -6.77 -0.72
N LYS A 96 -18.99 -6.19 -1.31
CA LYS A 96 -19.70 -6.73 -2.48
C LYS A 96 -19.58 -5.74 -3.64
N LYS A 97 -19.18 -6.27 -4.81
CA LYS A 97 -19.11 -5.52 -6.07
C LYS A 97 -20.49 -5.13 -6.57
#